data_AF-A0A497KTD7-F1
#
_entry.id   AF-A0A497KTD7-F1
#
_cell.length_a   1.000
_cell.length_b   1.000
_cell.length_c   1.000
_cell.angle_alpha   90.00
_cell.angle_beta   90.00
_cell.angle_gamma   90.00
#
_symmetry.space_group_name_H-M   'P 1'
#
loop_
_entity.id
_entity.type
_entity.pdbx_description
1 polymer ?
#
loop_
_entity_poly.entity_id
_entity_poly.type
_entity_poly.pdbx_seq_one_letter_code
_entity_poly.pdbx_strand_id
1 'polypeptide(L)' 'MEDRLLQKVALKIGGEEAIKIVEELKKKGKLTEEELAKATNIKLSDIRKILFKLHNFSLVTSEGVQDK' A
#
# COMPACT_ATOMS: atom_id res chain seq x y z
N MET A 1 -9.61 4.43 16.19
CA MET A 1 -9.14 5.81 15.88
C MET A 1 -7.94 5.82 14.94
N GLU A 2 -7.13 4.77 14.87
CA GLU A 2 -5.92 4.70 14.04
C GLU A 2 -6.16 4.70 12.53
N ASP A 3 -7.27 4.15 12.04
CA ASP A 3 -7.63 4.13 10.61
C ASP A 3 -7.61 5.51 9.94
N ARG A 4 -8.12 6.51 10.63
CA ARG A 4 -8.21 7.87 10.10
C ARG A 4 -6.84 8.53 9.96
N LEU A 5 -5.89 8.17 10.83
CA LEU A 5 -4.53 8.70 10.77
C LEU A 5 -3.79 8.06 9.59
N LEU A 6 -3.89 6.75 9.44
CA LEU A 6 -3.26 6.00 8.35
C LEU A 6 -3.75 6.48 6.98
N GLN A 7 -5.07 6.69 6.82
CA GLN A 7 -5.66 7.26 5.60
C GLN A 7 -5.17 8.68 5.31
N LYS A 8 -5.11 9.56 6.32
CA LYS A 8 -4.61 10.93 6.14
C LYS A 8 -3.13 10.96 5.74
N VAL A 9 -2.34 10.07 6.32
CA VAL A 9 -0.92 9.96 6.00
C VAL A 9 -0.73 9.38 4.59
N ALA A 10 -1.45 8.31 4.24
CA ALA A 10 -1.45 7.74 2.89
C ALA A 10 -1.86 8.78 1.84
N LEU A 11 -2.94 9.53 2.09
CA LEU A 11 -3.39 10.63 1.24
C LEU A 11 -2.29 11.67 1.00
N LYS A 12 -1.56 12.04 2.04
CA LYS A 12 -0.50 13.05 1.95
C LYS A 12 0.75 12.54 1.21
N ILE A 13 0.97 11.23 1.18
CA ILE A 13 2.15 10.60 0.58
C ILE A 13 1.94 10.28 -0.91
N GLY A 14 0.80 9.69 -1.23
CA GLY A 14 0.51 9.16 -2.57
C GLY A 14 -0.91 9.42 -3.05
N GLY A 15 -1.61 10.37 -2.44
CA GLY A 15 -2.96 10.75 -2.85
C GLY A 15 -3.99 9.66 -2.59
N GLU A 16 -5.09 9.72 -3.34
CA GLU A 16 -6.20 8.78 -3.20
C GLU A 16 -5.80 7.34 -3.55
N GLU A 17 -4.85 7.18 -4.46
CA GLU A 17 -4.31 5.88 -4.87
C GLU A 17 -3.64 5.16 -3.69
N ALA A 18 -2.91 5.90 -2.85
CA ALA A 18 -2.28 5.33 -1.66
C ALA A 18 -3.29 4.88 -0.61
N ILE A 19 -4.40 5.60 -0.44
CA ILE A 19 -5.48 5.17 0.46
C ILE A 19 -6.01 3.81 0.02
N LYS A 20 -6.33 3.65 -1.28
CA LYS A 20 -6.85 2.38 -1.82
C LYS A 20 -5.90 1.21 -1.59
N ILE A 21 -4.60 1.42 -1.81
CA ILE A 21 -3.57 0.39 -1.58
C ILE A 21 -3.52 -0.02 -0.12
N VAL A 22 -3.51 0.96 0.80
CA VAL A 22 -3.46 0.71 2.24
C VAL A 22 -4.74 0.02 2.74
N GLU A 23 -5.91 0.39 2.22
CA GLU A 23 -7.18 -0.26 2.57
C GLU A 23 -7.25 -1.70 2.08
N GLU A 24 -6.81 -1.99 0.86
CA GLU A 24 -6.77 -3.36 0.34
C GLU A 24 -5.76 -4.23 1.09
N LEU A 25 -4.57 -3.70 1.39
CA LEU A 25 -3.59 -4.35 2.24
C LEU A 25 -4.16 -4.62 3.64
N LYS A 26 -4.86 -3.66 4.24
CA LYS A 26 -5.47 -3.85 5.56
C LYS A 26 -6.58 -4.92 5.53
N LYS A 27 -7.37 -4.99 4.46
CA LYS A 27 -8.43 -6.00 4.30
C LYS A 27 -7.90 -7.41 4.13
N LYS A 28 -6.86 -7.60 3.30
CA LYS A 28 -6.35 -8.93 2.93
C LYS A 28 -5.08 -9.33 3.68
N GLY A 29 -4.47 -8.42 4.43
CA GLY A 29 -3.25 -8.61 5.21
C GLY A 29 -1.98 -8.58 4.37
N LYS A 30 -1.87 -9.49 3.40
CA LYS A 30 -0.68 -9.61 2.53
C LYS A 30 -1.13 -9.69 1.07
N LEU A 31 -0.61 -8.78 0.25
CA LEU A 31 -0.88 -8.74 -1.18
C LEU A 31 0.42 -8.45 -1.92
N THR A 32 0.57 -9.08 -3.07
CA THR A 32 1.62 -8.75 -4.03
C THR A 32 1.29 -7.46 -4.78
N GLU A 33 2.31 -6.84 -5.39
CA GLU A 33 2.13 -5.64 -6.22
C GLU A 33 1.14 -5.89 -7.38
N GLU A 34 1.15 -7.10 -7.95
CA GLU A 34 0.25 -7.53 -9.02
C GLU A 34 -1.21 -7.65 -8.54
N GLU A 35 -1.43 -8.24 -7.37
CA GLU A 35 -2.77 -8.36 -6.79
C GLU A 35 -3.32 -7.00 -6.40
N LEU A 36 -2.49 -6.11 -5.86
CA LEU A 36 -2.87 -4.72 -5.59
C LEU A 36 -3.23 -3.99 -6.88
N ALA A 37 -2.44 -4.14 -7.94
CA ALA A 37 -2.72 -3.51 -9.22
C ALA A 37 -4.07 -3.97 -9.79
N LYS A 38 -4.36 -5.28 -9.70
CA LYS A 38 -5.65 -5.85 -10.11
C LYS A 38 -6.82 -5.38 -9.24
N ALA A 39 -6.64 -5.34 -7.92
CA ALA A 39 -7.71 -4.98 -6.98
C ALA A 39 -8.04 -3.48 -7.00
N THR A 40 -7.01 -2.63 -7.12
CA THR A 40 -7.16 -1.17 -7.09
C THR A 40 -7.30 -0.54 -8.48
N ASN A 41 -7.06 -1.32 -9.54
CA ASN A 41 -6.96 -0.88 -10.93
C ASN A 41 -5.88 0.21 -11.14
N ILE A 42 -4.85 0.23 -10.28
CA ILE A 42 -3.69 1.12 -10.38
C ILE A 42 -2.58 0.40 -11.13
N LYS A 43 -1.81 1.12 -11.93
CA LYS A 43 -0.67 0.54 -12.65
C LYS A 43 0.41 0.09 -11.66
N LEU A 44 1.01 -1.05 -11.95
CA LEU A 44 2.11 -1.63 -11.16
C LEU A 44 3.28 -0.65 -10.95
N SER A 45 3.56 0.18 -11.96
CA SER A 45 4.57 1.25 -11.87
C SER A 45 4.25 2.30 -10.81
N ASP A 46 2.97 2.63 -10.65
CA ASP A 46 2.53 3.65 -9.69
C ASP A 46 2.36 3.04 -8.31
N ILE A 47 1.90 1.79 -8.23
CA ILE A 47 1.95 0.98 -7.01
C ILE A 47 3.36 0.94 -6.45
N ARG A 48 4.37 0.62 -7.27
CA ARG A 48 5.79 0.62 -6.84
C ARG A 48 6.22 1.96 -6.25
N LYS A 49 5.91 3.07 -6.93
CA LYS A 49 6.24 4.41 -6.42
C LYS A 49 5.54 4.69 -5.09
N ILE A 50 4.26 4.35 -4.99
CA ILE A 50 3.46 4.59 -3.77
C ILE A 50 3.98 3.71 -2.62
N LEU A 51 4.20 2.42 -2.84
CA LEU A 51 4.76 1.50 -1.86
C LEU A 51 6.15 1.97 -1.41
N PHE A 52 7.00 2.43 -2.33
CA PHE A 52 8.31 2.95 -1.99
C PHE A 52 8.21 4.17 -1.07
N LYS A 53 7.28 5.09 -1.36
CA LYS A 53 7.03 6.24 -0.50
C LYS A 53 6.46 5.79 0.85
N LEU A 54 5.44 4.93 0.89
CA LEU A 54 4.85 4.43 2.13
C LEU A 54 5.90 3.71 3.00
N HIS A 55 6.80 2.94 2.38
CA HIS A 55 7.91 2.27 3.04
C HIS A 55 8.91 3.28 3.63
N ASN A 56 9.21 4.37 2.92
CA ASN A 56 10.08 5.44 3.41
C ASN A 56 9.51 6.16 4.65
N PHE A 57 8.21 6.10 4.86
CA PHE A 57 7.53 6.62 6.06
C PHE A 57 7.20 5.51 7.07
N SER A 58 7.74 4.30 6.90
CA SER A 58 7.49 3.12 7.75
C SER A 58 6.00 2.75 7.93
N LEU A 59 5.16 3.08 6.94
CA LEU A 59 3.72 2.77 6.95
C LEU A 59 3.38 1.38 6.42
N VAL A 60 4.28 0.83 5.60
CA VAL A 60 4.17 -0.52 5.05
C VAL A 60 5.52 -1.20 5.18
N THR A 61 5.48 -2.47 5.53
CA THR A 61 6.66 -3.31 5.67
C THR A 61 6.66 -4.33 4.55
N SER A 62 7.76 -4.40 3.81
CA SER A 62 7.94 -5.44 2.78
C SER A 62 8.49 -6.69 3.44
N GLU A 63 7.61 -7.63 3.81
CA GLU A 63 8.06 -8.98 4.13
C GLU A 63 8.34 -9.74 2.84
N GLY A 64 9.62 -9.87 2.49
CA GLY A 64 10.04 -10.90 1.55
C GLY A 64 9.60 -12.25 2.09
N VAL A 65 8.70 -12.94 1.39
CA VAL A 65 8.36 -14.32 1.72
C VAL A 65 9.60 -15.14 1.40
N GLN A 66 10.46 -15.37 2.40
CA GLN A 66 11.47 -16.39 2.30
C GLN A 66 10.74 -17.72 2.46
N ASP A 67 10.30 -18.28 1.33
CA ASP A 67 9.85 -19.67 1.23
C ASP A 67 10.95 -20.55 1.82
N LYS A 68 10.64 -21.34 2.84
CA LYS A 68 11.58 -22.18 3.58
C LYS A 68 11.22 -23.64 3.38
#